data_AF-A0A6N9QYD5-F1
#
_entry.id   AF-A0A6N9QYD5-F1
#
_cell.length_a   1.000
_cell.length_b   1.000
_cell.length_c   1.000
_cell.angle_alpha   90.00
_cell.angle_beta   90.00
_cell.angle_gamma   90.00
#
_symmetry.space_group_name_H-M   'P 1'
#
loop_
_entity.id
_entity.type
_entity.pdbx_description
1 polymer ?
#
loop_
_entity_poly.entity_id
_entity_poly.type
_entity_poly.pdbx_seq_one_letter_code
_entity_poly.pdbx_strand_id
1 'polypeptide(L)'
;MIVTTQKELDAAVAAGETGIIINSPAGVWLTVKGSSSVVAWDSSSVEARGSSSVVAWDSSSVVARDSSSVEARGSSSVVAWDSSSVVARGSSSVVAWGSSSVEARGSSRVVAWDSSSVVAGDSSSVEASKYVAVHLHSARATVTGGVVIDLTALDLTHITDWADYHGVEVVGDEVIVYKAVSSDLRSARGFAYPIGETVTCPDWDPTPACGGGLHLSPHPAQARDYYRAADRFLRCAVPVDALTIIDGEATRMTPKLKARTVKVLCEVDLHGNTINKEN
;
A
#
# COMPACT_ATOMS: atom_id res chain seq x y z
N MET A 1 15.56 24.85 -10.68
CA MET A 1 16.66 25.23 -11.60
C MET A 1 16.56 24.38 -12.87
N ILE A 2 16.77 24.92 -14.07
CA ILE A 2 16.81 24.12 -15.31
C ILE A 2 18.26 23.76 -15.64
N VAL A 3 18.53 22.50 -15.96
CA VAL A 3 19.83 21.98 -16.37
C VAL A 3 19.69 21.20 -17.68
N THR A 4 20.70 21.32 -18.52
CA THR A 4 20.76 20.72 -19.87
C THR A 4 22.01 19.85 -20.06
N THR A 5 23.01 19.99 -19.19
CA THR A 5 24.26 19.23 -19.22
C THR A 5 24.59 18.58 -17.88
N GLN A 6 25.47 17.56 -17.89
CA GLN A 6 25.91 16.90 -16.66
C GLN A 6 26.62 17.86 -15.71
N LYS A 7 27.43 18.79 -16.25
CA LYS A 7 28.15 19.77 -15.45
C LYS A 7 27.19 20.69 -14.68
N GLU A 8 26.11 21.11 -15.32
CA GLU A 8 25.07 21.93 -14.68
C GLU A 8 24.32 21.13 -13.60
N LEU A 9 23.99 19.87 -13.91
CA LEU A 9 23.37 18.97 -12.93
C LEU A 9 24.26 18.73 -11.72
N ASP A 10 25.53 18.40 -11.92
CA ASP A 10 26.49 18.15 -10.85
C ASP A 10 26.67 19.40 -9.97
N ALA A 11 26.76 20.58 -10.60
CA ALA A 11 26.86 21.85 -9.88
C ALA A 11 25.59 22.13 -9.05
N ALA A 12 24.40 21.89 -9.62
CA ALA A 12 23.13 22.05 -8.93
C ALA A 12 23.02 21.11 -7.71
N VAL A 13 23.37 19.84 -7.90
CA VAL A 13 23.36 18.84 -6.83
C VAL A 13 24.36 19.19 -5.73
N ALA A 14 25.59 19.59 -6.09
CA ALA A 14 26.60 20.00 -5.13
C ALA A 14 26.22 21.25 -4.34
N ALA A 15 25.44 22.15 -4.95
CA ALA A 15 24.87 23.32 -4.30
C ALA A 15 23.65 23.01 -3.40
N GLY A 16 23.19 21.75 -3.38
CA GLY A 16 22.01 21.35 -2.60
C GLY A 16 20.69 21.88 -3.18
N GLU A 17 20.67 22.19 -4.48
CA GLU A 17 19.49 22.70 -5.15
C GLU A 17 18.34 21.68 -5.13
N THR A 18 17.12 22.18 -4.95
CA THR A 18 15.89 21.39 -5.02
C THR A 18 15.10 21.79 -6.26
N GLY A 19 14.22 20.90 -6.75
CA GLY A 19 13.44 21.18 -7.97
C GLY A 19 14.33 21.36 -9.20
N ILE A 20 15.33 20.51 -9.35
CA ILE A 20 16.18 20.46 -10.54
C ILE A 20 15.35 19.89 -11.69
N ILE A 21 15.22 20.66 -12.77
CA ILE A 21 14.50 20.30 -13.99
C ILE A 21 15.56 19.97 -15.05
N ILE A 22 15.57 18.73 -15.52
CA ILE A 22 16.36 18.31 -16.66
C ILE A 22 15.54 18.58 -17.92
N ASN A 23 16.08 19.45 -18.77
CA ASN A 23 15.58 19.69 -20.13
C ASN A 23 16.76 19.54 -21.10
N SER A 24 17.31 18.33 -21.17
CA SER A 24 18.46 18.04 -22.02
C SER A 24 18.00 17.79 -23.46
N PRO A 25 18.84 18.11 -24.46
CA PRO A 25 18.57 17.71 -25.84
C PRO A 25 18.33 16.20 -25.96
N ALA A 26 17.49 15.79 -26.91
CA ALA A 26 17.20 14.38 -27.14
C ALA A 26 18.49 13.56 -27.33
N GLY A 27 18.58 12.43 -26.63
CA GLY A 27 19.75 11.55 -26.63
C GLY A 27 20.87 11.94 -25.66
N VAL A 28 20.78 13.10 -24.99
CA VAL A 28 21.72 13.47 -23.93
C VAL A 28 21.26 12.88 -22.60
N TRP A 29 22.01 11.89 -22.12
CA TRP A 29 21.79 11.23 -20.83
C TRP A 29 22.48 11.99 -19.70
N LEU A 30 21.71 12.40 -18.69
CA LEU A 30 22.25 12.95 -17.46
C LEU A 30 22.12 11.91 -16.33
N THR A 31 23.20 11.73 -15.57
CA THR A 31 23.25 10.78 -14.45
C THR A 31 22.98 11.49 -13.13
N VAL A 32 21.98 11.01 -12.40
CA VAL A 32 21.64 11.42 -11.04
C VAL A 32 22.07 10.31 -10.09
N LYS A 33 22.80 10.66 -9.03
CA LYS A 33 23.35 9.70 -8.06
C LYS A 33 23.00 10.10 -6.63
N GLY A 34 23.20 9.18 -5.69
CA GLY A 34 22.98 9.44 -4.27
C GLY A 34 21.49 9.63 -3.97
N SER A 35 21.16 10.59 -3.10
CA SER A 35 19.78 10.88 -2.68
C SER A 35 19.22 12.13 -3.35
N SER A 36 19.60 12.37 -4.61
CA SER A 36 19.17 13.54 -5.39
C SER A 36 17.80 13.33 -6.05
N SER A 37 17.05 14.41 -6.22
CA SER A 37 15.73 14.41 -6.85
C SER A 37 15.69 15.36 -8.05
N VAL A 38 15.19 14.88 -9.20
CA VAL A 38 15.09 15.66 -10.44
C VAL A 38 13.73 15.47 -11.13
N VAL A 39 13.40 16.39 -12.02
CA VAL A 39 12.24 16.29 -12.92
C VAL A 39 12.74 16.34 -14.36
N ALA A 40 12.46 15.32 -15.17
CA ALA A 40 12.78 15.27 -16.59
C ALA A 40 11.54 15.62 -17.43
N TRP A 41 11.71 16.49 -18.42
CA TRP A 41 10.64 16.93 -19.33
C TRP A 41 10.96 16.62 -20.79
N ASP A 42 9.92 16.69 -21.64
CA ASP A 42 10.01 16.56 -23.08
C ASP A 42 10.66 15.23 -23.52
N SER A 43 11.84 15.27 -24.11
CA SER A 43 12.60 14.10 -24.59
C SER A 43 13.89 13.87 -23.80
N SER A 44 13.94 14.38 -22.58
CA SER A 44 15.11 14.28 -21.70
C SER A 44 15.41 12.84 -21.34
N SER A 45 16.70 12.52 -21.17
CA SER A 45 17.16 11.18 -20.78
C SER A 45 17.92 11.22 -19.46
N VAL A 46 17.54 10.35 -18.52
CA VAL A 46 18.10 10.33 -17.16
C VAL A 46 18.54 8.92 -16.77
N GLU A 47 19.76 8.77 -16.27
CA GLU A 47 20.16 7.59 -15.52
C GLU A 47 20.12 7.89 -14.01
N ALA A 48 19.25 7.22 -13.29
CA ALA A 48 19.09 7.30 -11.84
C ALA A 48 19.80 6.14 -11.17
N ARG A 49 20.67 6.44 -10.20
CA ARG A 49 21.43 5.45 -9.39
C ARG A 49 21.33 5.77 -7.90
N GLY A 50 21.64 4.79 -7.06
CA GLY A 50 21.57 4.91 -5.60
C GLY A 50 20.13 5.02 -5.08
N SER A 51 19.85 6.04 -4.28
CA SER A 51 18.52 6.33 -3.72
C SER A 51 17.87 7.55 -4.40
N SER A 52 18.18 7.77 -5.68
CA SER A 52 17.74 8.96 -6.41
C SER A 52 16.28 8.86 -6.81
N SER A 53 15.63 10.02 -6.97
CA SER A 53 14.23 10.13 -7.40
C SER A 53 14.10 10.92 -8.70
N VAL A 54 13.33 10.39 -9.65
CA VAL A 54 13.08 11.04 -10.94
C VAL A 54 11.58 11.12 -11.20
N VAL A 55 11.08 12.31 -11.52
CA VAL A 55 9.76 12.46 -12.13
C VAL A 55 9.94 12.72 -13.62
N ALA A 56 9.47 11.81 -14.47
CA ALA A 56 9.61 11.87 -15.91
C ALA A 56 8.26 12.20 -16.58
N TRP A 57 8.25 13.24 -17.41
CA TRP A 57 7.08 13.70 -18.15
C TRP A 57 7.26 13.54 -19.66
N ASP A 58 6.13 13.59 -20.36
CA ASP A 58 6.02 13.56 -21.81
C ASP A 58 6.69 12.35 -22.46
N SER A 59 7.79 12.50 -23.19
CA SER A 59 8.50 11.43 -23.88
C SER A 59 9.87 11.14 -23.26
N SER A 60 10.03 11.45 -21.98
CA SER A 60 11.30 11.29 -21.27
C SER A 60 11.68 9.81 -21.14
N SER A 61 12.99 9.55 -21.13
CA SER A 61 13.55 8.21 -20.95
C SER A 61 14.35 8.12 -19.65
N VAL A 62 14.09 7.09 -18.85
CA VAL A 62 14.77 6.88 -17.56
C VAL A 62 15.34 5.47 -17.47
N VAL A 63 16.59 5.36 -17.03
CA VAL A 63 17.17 4.10 -16.55
C VAL A 63 17.33 4.23 -15.04
N ALA A 64 16.60 3.42 -14.28
CA ALA A 64 16.69 3.36 -12.82
C ALA A 64 17.45 2.11 -12.38
N ARG A 65 18.37 2.27 -11.44
CA ARG A 65 19.22 1.21 -10.88
C ARG A 65 19.28 1.33 -9.37
N ASP A 66 19.83 0.31 -8.72
CA ASP A 66 19.97 0.24 -7.27
C ASP A 66 18.60 0.36 -6.57
N SER A 67 18.38 1.40 -5.77
CA SER A 67 17.13 1.67 -5.03
C SER A 67 16.44 2.95 -5.51
N SER A 68 16.63 3.31 -6.79
CA SER A 68 16.05 4.52 -7.37
C SER A 68 14.53 4.44 -7.49
N SER A 69 13.87 5.60 -7.37
CA SER A 69 12.43 5.74 -7.53
C SER A 69 12.10 6.60 -8.75
N VAL A 70 11.16 6.14 -9.58
CA VAL A 70 10.73 6.85 -10.80
C VAL A 70 9.22 7.01 -10.81
N GLU A 71 8.75 8.23 -11.04
CA GLU A 71 7.37 8.48 -11.45
C GLU A 71 7.34 8.86 -12.92
N ALA A 72 6.81 7.97 -13.77
CA ALA A 72 6.72 8.16 -15.21
C ALA A 72 5.29 8.53 -15.62
N ARG A 73 5.16 9.61 -16.38
CA ARG A 73 3.89 10.17 -16.84
C ARG A 73 3.94 10.50 -18.33
N GLY A 74 2.76 10.58 -18.94
CA GLY A 74 2.65 10.76 -20.39
C GLY A 74 3.07 9.51 -21.14
N SER A 75 3.93 9.67 -22.14
CA SER A 75 4.51 8.62 -22.99
C SER A 75 5.95 8.27 -22.59
N SER A 76 6.30 8.46 -21.32
CA SER A 76 7.65 8.23 -20.81
C SER A 76 8.04 6.75 -20.87
N SER A 77 9.34 6.48 -21.01
CA SER A 77 9.89 5.13 -21.02
C SER A 77 10.84 4.91 -19.86
N VAL A 78 10.70 3.79 -19.14
CA VAL A 78 11.54 3.46 -17.97
C VAL A 78 12.12 2.06 -18.12
N VAL A 79 13.42 1.92 -17.86
CA VAL A 79 14.05 0.63 -17.59
C VAL A 79 14.48 0.59 -16.14
N ALA A 80 13.90 -0.31 -15.36
CA ALA A 80 14.16 -0.47 -13.93
C ALA A 80 14.96 -1.75 -13.66
N TRP A 81 16.02 -1.61 -12.87
CA TRP A 81 16.90 -2.69 -12.44
C TRP A 81 16.99 -2.74 -10.92
N ASP A 82 17.53 -3.86 -10.41
CA ASP A 82 17.84 -4.07 -9.00
C ASP A 82 16.59 -3.90 -8.13
N SER A 83 16.59 -3.02 -7.13
CA SER A 83 15.47 -2.77 -6.22
C SER A 83 14.74 -1.46 -6.54
N SER A 84 14.73 -1.07 -7.82
CA SER A 84 14.09 0.18 -8.25
C SER A 84 12.56 0.12 -8.13
N SER A 85 11.95 1.26 -7.84
CA SER A 85 10.49 1.42 -7.76
C SER A 85 9.98 2.36 -8.85
N VAL A 86 8.95 1.96 -9.59
CA VAL A 86 8.38 2.75 -10.70
C VAL A 86 6.88 2.91 -10.53
N VAL A 87 6.39 4.15 -10.62
CA VAL A 87 4.96 4.46 -10.79
C VAL A 87 4.76 4.95 -12.22
N ALA A 88 4.09 4.17 -13.06
CA ALA A 88 3.81 4.48 -14.45
C ALA A 88 2.34 4.89 -14.65
N ARG A 89 2.12 6.07 -15.24
CA ARG A 89 0.78 6.63 -15.51
C ARG A 89 0.67 7.08 -16.96
N GLY A 90 -0.56 7.22 -17.45
CA GLY A 90 -0.81 7.62 -18.84
C GLY A 90 -0.46 6.50 -19.80
N SER A 91 0.34 6.78 -20.82
CA SER A 91 0.77 5.83 -21.86
C SER A 91 2.24 5.42 -21.71
N SER A 92 2.74 5.40 -20.47
CA SER A 92 4.16 5.14 -20.19
C SER A 92 4.51 3.67 -20.39
N SER A 93 5.76 3.38 -20.77
CA SER A 93 6.28 2.03 -20.96
C SER A 93 7.37 1.71 -19.94
N VAL A 94 7.30 0.53 -19.33
CA VAL A 94 8.26 0.08 -18.30
C VAL A 94 8.80 -1.30 -18.64
N VAL A 95 10.11 -1.45 -18.50
CA VAL A 95 10.83 -2.73 -18.56
C VAL A 95 11.48 -2.92 -17.19
N ALA A 96 11.10 -3.95 -16.44
CA ALA A 96 11.53 -4.19 -15.07
C ALA A 96 12.28 -5.52 -14.90
N TRP A 97 13.43 -5.46 -14.24
CA TRP A 97 14.33 -6.59 -13.96
C TRP A 97 14.74 -6.62 -12.48
N GLY A 98 15.37 -7.72 -12.05
CA GLY A 98 15.84 -7.88 -10.68
C GLY A 98 14.70 -8.00 -9.67
N SER A 99 14.72 -7.18 -8.63
CA SER A 99 13.70 -7.08 -7.57
C SER A 99 12.87 -5.80 -7.70
N SER A 100 12.71 -5.29 -8.93
CA SER A 100 12.02 -4.03 -9.19
C SER A 100 10.52 -4.12 -8.89
N SER A 101 9.92 -3.03 -8.43
CA SER A 101 8.49 -2.92 -8.17
C SER A 101 7.84 -1.89 -9.08
N VAL A 102 6.74 -2.24 -9.75
CA VAL A 102 6.06 -1.36 -10.72
C VAL A 102 4.58 -1.21 -10.38
N GLU A 103 4.11 0.03 -10.20
CA GLU A 103 2.68 0.35 -10.20
C GLU A 103 2.29 0.93 -11.56
N ALA A 104 1.44 0.23 -12.31
CA ALA A 104 1.01 0.60 -13.65
C ALA A 104 -0.46 1.03 -13.66
N ARG A 105 -0.72 2.25 -14.13
CA ARG A 105 -2.06 2.84 -14.28
C ARG A 105 -2.25 3.52 -15.63
N GLY A 106 -3.48 3.94 -15.93
CA GLY A 106 -3.84 4.43 -17.26
C GLY A 106 -3.70 3.35 -18.33
N SER A 107 -3.13 3.71 -19.48
CA SER A 107 -2.82 2.81 -20.61
C SER A 107 -1.34 2.42 -20.64
N SER A 108 -0.70 2.33 -19.47
CA SER A 108 0.72 2.00 -19.37
C SER A 108 1.00 0.55 -19.76
N ARG A 109 2.19 0.31 -20.31
CA ARG A 109 2.68 -1.03 -20.68
C ARG A 109 3.86 -1.41 -19.80
N VAL A 110 3.83 -2.63 -19.25
CA VAL A 110 4.92 -3.17 -18.43
C VAL A 110 5.37 -4.50 -19.00
N VAL A 111 6.69 -4.69 -19.07
CA VAL A 111 7.30 -6.01 -19.22
C VAL A 111 8.19 -6.28 -18.02
N ALA A 112 7.99 -7.40 -17.33
CA ALA A 112 8.63 -7.69 -16.05
C ALA A 112 9.24 -9.10 -16.00
N TRP A 113 10.47 -9.18 -15.48
CA TRP A 113 11.24 -10.42 -15.35
C TRP A 113 11.84 -10.59 -13.95
N ASP A 114 12.49 -11.73 -13.74
CA ASP A 114 13.17 -12.12 -12.50
C ASP A 114 12.22 -12.10 -11.29
N SER A 115 12.65 -11.47 -10.19
CA SER A 115 11.90 -11.32 -8.94
C SER A 115 11.10 -10.02 -8.89
N SER A 116 10.82 -9.39 -10.04
CA SER A 116 10.04 -8.16 -10.09
C SER A 116 8.60 -8.40 -9.61
N SER A 117 7.92 -7.33 -9.22
CA SER A 117 6.50 -7.35 -8.90
C SER A 117 5.76 -6.20 -9.57
N VAL A 118 4.50 -6.44 -9.94
CA VAL A 118 3.68 -5.46 -10.67
C VAL A 118 2.32 -5.31 -10.00
N VAL A 119 1.86 -4.07 -9.84
CA VAL A 119 0.48 -3.71 -9.52
C VAL A 119 -0.15 -3.18 -10.80
N ALA A 120 -1.14 -3.89 -11.34
CA ALA A 120 -1.81 -3.57 -12.60
C ALA A 120 -3.19 -2.96 -12.33
N GLY A 121 -3.32 -1.66 -12.58
CA GLY A 121 -4.57 -0.91 -12.47
C GLY A 121 -5.03 -0.31 -13.79
N ASP A 122 -6.24 0.24 -13.79
CA ASP A 122 -6.89 0.83 -14.97
C ASP A 122 -6.82 -0.07 -16.22
N SER A 123 -6.49 0.49 -17.39
CA SER A 123 -6.35 -0.21 -18.66
C SER A 123 -4.89 -0.56 -18.98
N SER A 124 -4.07 -0.81 -17.96
CA SER A 124 -2.66 -1.16 -18.15
C SER A 124 -2.49 -2.53 -18.83
N SER A 125 -1.34 -2.75 -19.44
CA SER A 125 -0.97 -4.03 -20.06
C SER A 125 0.33 -4.55 -19.47
N VAL A 126 0.33 -5.78 -18.99
CA VAL A 126 1.47 -6.40 -18.32
C VAL A 126 1.83 -7.71 -19.02
N GLU A 127 3.09 -7.82 -19.41
CA GLU A 127 3.72 -9.07 -19.83
C GLU A 127 4.75 -9.46 -18.76
N ALA A 128 4.58 -10.62 -18.15
CA ALA A 128 5.35 -11.02 -16.98
C ALA A 128 5.93 -12.43 -17.16
N SER A 129 7.20 -12.60 -16.78
CA SER A 129 7.79 -13.94 -16.71
C SER A 129 7.07 -14.80 -15.66
N LYS A 130 7.17 -16.14 -15.77
CA LYS A 130 6.34 -17.11 -15.03
C LYS A 130 6.22 -16.87 -13.51
N TYR A 131 7.24 -16.31 -12.86
CA TYR A 131 7.29 -16.18 -11.41
C TYR A 131 7.15 -14.74 -10.89
N VAL A 132 6.94 -13.78 -11.78
CA VAL A 132 6.66 -12.38 -11.38
C VAL A 132 5.25 -12.31 -10.80
N ALA A 133 5.14 -11.76 -9.59
CA ALA A 133 3.84 -11.53 -8.96
C ALA A 133 3.14 -10.31 -9.60
N VAL A 134 1.89 -10.49 -10.02
CA VAL A 134 1.06 -9.41 -10.59
C VAL A 134 -0.21 -9.26 -9.77
N HIS A 135 -0.32 -8.17 -9.01
CA HIS A 135 -1.55 -7.79 -8.31
C HIS A 135 -2.48 -7.07 -9.29
N LEU A 136 -3.59 -7.72 -9.65
CA LEU A 136 -4.55 -7.19 -10.61
C LEU A 136 -5.64 -6.41 -9.87
N HIS A 137 -5.64 -5.09 -10.00
CA HIS A 137 -6.60 -4.19 -9.34
C HIS A 137 -7.67 -3.64 -10.29
N SER A 138 -7.65 -4.00 -11.58
CA SER A 138 -8.70 -3.59 -12.51
C SER A 138 -8.99 -4.65 -13.55
N ALA A 139 -10.27 -4.99 -13.71
CA ALA A 139 -10.74 -5.90 -14.77
C ALA A 139 -10.52 -5.33 -16.20
N ARG A 140 -10.12 -4.05 -16.32
CA ARG A 140 -9.74 -3.43 -17.60
C ARG A 140 -8.28 -3.67 -17.96
N ALA A 141 -7.44 -4.09 -17.01
CA ALA A 141 -6.04 -4.37 -17.29
C ALA A 141 -5.91 -5.72 -18.00
N THR A 142 -4.87 -5.84 -18.82
CA THR A 142 -4.53 -7.07 -19.54
C THR A 142 -3.24 -7.62 -18.98
N VAL A 143 -3.22 -8.89 -18.59
CA VAL A 143 -2.04 -9.55 -18.02
C VAL A 143 -1.74 -10.84 -18.78
N THR A 144 -0.50 -10.99 -19.23
CA THR A 144 0.01 -12.21 -19.86
C THR A 144 1.21 -12.73 -19.07
N GLY A 145 1.14 -13.98 -18.62
CA GLY A 145 2.17 -14.58 -17.77
C GLY A 145 2.07 -14.14 -16.30
N GLY A 146 3.16 -14.31 -15.55
CA GLY A 146 3.21 -14.05 -14.11
C GLY A 146 2.37 -15.01 -13.25
N VAL A 147 2.44 -14.78 -11.95
CA VAL A 147 1.52 -15.31 -10.93
C VAL A 147 0.51 -14.20 -10.63
N VAL A 148 -0.70 -14.35 -11.15
CA VAL A 148 -1.75 -13.32 -11.00
C VAL A 148 -2.45 -13.47 -9.66
N ILE A 149 -2.43 -12.40 -8.88
CA ILE A 149 -3.19 -12.22 -7.65
C ILE A 149 -4.35 -11.31 -8.02
N ASP A 150 -5.50 -11.93 -8.29
CA ASP A 150 -6.69 -11.22 -8.77
C ASP A 150 -7.47 -10.60 -7.60
N LEU A 151 -7.42 -9.27 -7.51
CA LEU A 151 -8.14 -8.50 -6.50
C LEU A 151 -9.44 -7.91 -7.07
N THR A 152 -9.72 -8.09 -8.36
CA THR A 152 -10.90 -7.52 -9.03
C THR A 152 -12.18 -8.25 -8.67
N ALA A 153 -12.06 -9.47 -8.16
CA ALA A 153 -13.17 -10.29 -7.71
C ALA A 153 -13.53 -10.08 -6.22
N LEU A 154 -12.70 -9.35 -5.46
CA LEU A 154 -12.95 -9.12 -4.04
C LEU A 154 -14.07 -8.10 -3.84
N ASP A 155 -15.07 -8.47 -3.05
CA ASP A 155 -16.01 -7.54 -2.43
C ASP A 155 -15.61 -7.32 -0.97
N LEU A 156 -14.78 -6.31 -0.71
CA LEU A 156 -14.34 -5.97 0.64
C LEU A 156 -15.46 -5.44 1.55
N THR A 157 -16.70 -5.34 1.06
CA THR A 157 -17.89 -5.11 1.91
C THR A 157 -18.48 -6.41 2.44
N HIS A 158 -18.08 -7.56 1.88
CA HIS A 158 -18.45 -8.89 2.35
C HIS A 158 -17.43 -9.43 3.35
N ILE A 159 -17.91 -10.04 4.44
CA ILE A 159 -17.06 -10.42 5.58
C ILE A 159 -16.01 -11.46 5.25
N THR A 160 -16.32 -12.42 4.38
CA THR A 160 -15.38 -13.47 3.97
C THR A 160 -14.19 -12.89 3.22
N ASP A 161 -14.44 -12.11 2.16
CA ASP A 161 -13.41 -11.47 1.35
C ASP A 161 -12.58 -10.49 2.18
N TRP A 162 -13.24 -9.68 3.01
CA TRP A 162 -12.55 -8.77 3.93
C TRP A 162 -11.65 -9.52 4.92
N ALA A 163 -12.13 -10.65 5.45
CA ALA A 163 -11.36 -11.44 6.39
C ALA A 163 -10.15 -12.09 5.72
N ASP A 164 -10.33 -12.73 4.56
CA ASP A 164 -9.25 -13.35 3.79
C ASP A 164 -8.21 -12.31 3.36
N TYR A 165 -8.65 -11.14 2.90
CA TYR A 165 -7.77 -10.05 2.47
C TYR A 165 -6.94 -9.46 3.62
N HIS A 166 -7.51 -9.38 4.83
CA HIS A 166 -6.84 -8.82 6.00
C HIS A 166 -6.21 -9.87 6.94
N GLY A 167 -6.30 -11.16 6.62
CA GLY A 167 -5.79 -12.24 7.45
C GLY A 167 -6.55 -12.42 8.78
N VAL A 168 -7.86 -12.14 8.78
CA VAL A 168 -8.74 -12.32 9.94
C VAL A 168 -9.24 -13.75 10.00
N GLU A 169 -9.15 -14.35 11.19
CA GLU A 169 -9.65 -15.70 11.43
C GLU A 169 -11.18 -15.70 11.53
N VAL A 170 -11.82 -16.59 10.78
CA VAL A 170 -13.26 -16.88 10.87
C VAL A 170 -13.45 -18.25 11.53
N VAL A 171 -14.13 -18.29 12.67
CA VAL A 171 -14.38 -19.50 13.47
C VAL A 171 -15.88 -19.74 13.58
N GLY A 172 -16.40 -20.65 12.76
CA GLY A 172 -17.85 -20.84 12.64
C GLY A 172 -18.51 -19.55 12.12
N ASP A 173 -19.48 -19.03 12.87
CA ASP A 173 -20.20 -17.79 12.54
C ASP A 173 -19.62 -16.55 13.25
N GLU A 174 -18.39 -16.62 13.74
CA GLU A 174 -17.70 -15.51 14.41
C GLU A 174 -16.40 -15.13 13.69
N VAL A 175 -16.05 -13.85 13.73
CA VAL A 175 -14.74 -13.35 13.31
C VAL A 175 -13.91 -12.93 14.50
N ILE A 176 -12.60 -13.15 14.41
CA ILE A 176 -11.64 -12.81 15.46
C ILE A 176 -10.97 -11.48 15.15
N VAL A 177 -11.29 -10.48 15.97
CA VAL A 177 -10.81 -9.11 15.79
C VAL A 177 -10.33 -8.53 17.11
N TYR A 178 -9.64 -7.40 17.06
CA TYR A 178 -8.87 -6.90 18.17
C TYR A 178 -9.29 -5.51 18.62
N LYS A 179 -9.19 -5.28 19.93
CA LYS A 179 -9.47 -3.99 20.55
C LYS A 179 -8.28 -3.49 21.36
N ALA A 180 -7.85 -2.28 21.06
CA ALA A 180 -6.91 -1.53 21.91
C ALA A 180 -7.69 -0.84 23.05
N VAL A 181 -7.20 -1.02 24.28
CA VAL A 181 -7.80 -0.48 25.50
C VAL A 181 -6.72 0.06 26.45
N SER A 182 -7.12 0.88 27.40
CA SER A 182 -6.31 1.33 28.53
C SER A 182 -6.13 0.23 29.58
N SER A 183 -5.30 0.50 30.58
CA SER A 183 -4.98 -0.42 31.68
C SER A 183 -6.21 -0.93 32.42
N ASP A 184 -7.26 -0.11 32.52
CA ASP A 184 -8.56 -0.42 33.13
C ASP A 184 -9.58 -1.04 32.14
N LEU A 185 -9.12 -1.56 31.00
CA LEU A 185 -9.93 -2.23 29.97
C LEU A 185 -10.98 -1.32 29.33
N ARG A 186 -10.66 -0.05 29.11
CA ARG A 186 -11.56 0.89 28.44
C ARG A 186 -11.02 1.33 27.09
N SER A 187 -11.91 1.49 26.12
CA SER A 187 -11.57 2.11 24.84
C SER A 187 -11.24 3.60 25.02
N ALA A 188 -10.65 4.23 24.00
CA ALA A 188 -10.40 5.68 23.97
C ALA A 188 -11.65 6.55 24.25
N ARG A 189 -12.85 6.02 24.02
CA ARG A 189 -14.14 6.69 24.30
C ARG A 189 -14.76 6.28 25.63
N GLY A 190 -14.02 5.55 26.45
CA GLY A 190 -14.44 5.13 27.79
C GLY A 190 -15.41 3.96 27.82
N PHE A 191 -15.69 3.23 26.73
CA PHE A 191 -16.48 1.99 26.81
C PHE A 191 -15.64 0.85 27.39
N ALA A 192 -16.18 0.06 28.33
CA ALA A 192 -15.48 -1.03 29.01
C ALA A 192 -15.54 -2.37 28.25
N TYR A 193 -14.43 -3.12 28.25
CA TYR A 193 -14.29 -4.42 27.61
C TYR A 193 -13.73 -5.46 28.62
N PRO A 194 -14.52 -5.87 29.62
CA PRO A 194 -14.10 -6.88 30.60
C PRO A 194 -13.77 -8.21 29.92
N ILE A 195 -12.62 -8.80 30.27
CA ILE A 195 -12.15 -10.07 29.71
C ILE A 195 -13.06 -11.21 30.18
N GLY A 196 -13.47 -12.08 29.25
CA GLY A 196 -14.36 -13.22 29.49
C GLY A 196 -15.84 -12.90 29.32
N GLU A 197 -16.20 -11.62 29.16
CA GLU A 197 -17.59 -11.18 29.06
C GLU A 197 -18.02 -10.86 27.62
N THR A 198 -19.33 -10.82 27.42
CA THR A 198 -19.96 -10.32 26.19
C THR A 198 -20.54 -8.93 26.45
N VAL A 199 -20.12 -7.96 25.66
CA VAL A 199 -20.57 -6.57 25.74
C VAL A 199 -21.40 -6.20 24.51
N THR A 200 -22.39 -5.34 24.70
CA THR A 200 -23.29 -4.87 23.64
C THR A 200 -23.31 -3.35 23.61
N CYS A 201 -23.20 -2.73 22.44
CA CYS A 201 -23.33 -1.27 22.33
C CYS A 201 -24.79 -0.82 22.50
N PRO A 202 -25.03 0.28 23.24
CA PRO A 202 -26.39 0.79 23.46
C PRO A 202 -26.99 1.53 22.26
N ASP A 203 -26.14 2.01 21.34
CA ASP A 203 -26.48 2.94 20.26
C ASP A 203 -26.18 2.34 18.86
N TRP A 204 -26.40 1.04 18.69
CA TRP A 204 -26.08 0.34 17.43
C TRP A 204 -26.72 0.99 16.20
N ASP A 205 -25.90 1.29 15.22
CA ASP A 205 -26.28 1.74 13.88
C ASP A 205 -25.50 0.90 12.86
N PRO A 206 -26.15 0.16 11.95
CA PRO A 206 -25.45 -0.67 10.97
C PRO A 206 -24.87 0.12 9.78
N THR A 207 -25.04 1.44 9.71
CA THR A 207 -24.46 2.27 8.64
C THR A 207 -22.93 2.12 8.60
N PRO A 208 -22.28 1.86 7.45
CA PRO A 208 -20.83 1.60 7.34
C PRO A 208 -19.99 2.89 7.51
N ALA A 209 -20.09 3.50 8.69
CA ALA A 209 -19.45 4.74 9.07
C ALA A 209 -18.99 4.69 10.53
N CYS A 210 -18.09 5.60 10.90
CA CYS A 210 -17.58 5.73 12.26
C CYS A 210 -18.69 6.17 13.23
N GLY A 211 -18.79 5.54 14.40
CA GLY A 211 -19.86 5.76 15.38
C GLY A 211 -20.92 4.65 15.35
N GLY A 212 -21.78 4.63 16.37
CA GLY A 212 -22.91 3.69 16.48
C GLY A 212 -22.52 2.23 16.49
N GLY A 213 -21.53 1.84 17.30
CA GLY A 213 -21.07 0.46 17.43
C GLY A 213 -19.74 0.29 18.16
N LEU A 214 -19.42 -0.95 18.51
CA LEU A 214 -18.14 -1.35 19.09
C LEU A 214 -17.12 -1.53 17.97
N HIS A 215 -16.12 -0.65 17.87
CA HIS A 215 -15.14 -0.68 16.78
C HIS A 215 -13.93 -1.55 17.11
N LEU A 216 -13.57 -2.47 16.21
CA LEU A 216 -12.45 -3.41 16.32
C LEU A 216 -11.66 -3.48 15.01
N SER A 217 -10.40 -3.92 15.08
CA SER A 217 -9.48 -3.98 13.93
C SER A 217 -9.03 -5.42 13.64
N PRO A 218 -8.62 -5.72 12.40
CA PRO A 218 -8.08 -7.04 12.04
C PRO A 218 -6.87 -7.49 12.87
N HIS A 219 -6.05 -6.55 13.34
CA HIS A 219 -4.82 -6.86 14.08
C HIS A 219 -4.58 -5.89 15.27
N PRO A 220 -3.93 -6.31 16.37
CA PRO A 220 -3.63 -5.42 17.52
C PRO A 220 -2.85 -4.16 17.13
N ALA A 221 -1.86 -4.29 16.24
CA ALA A 221 -1.10 -3.15 15.72
C ALA A 221 -1.98 -2.10 15.03
N GLN A 222 -3.02 -2.53 14.29
CA GLN A 222 -4.00 -1.65 13.66
C GLN A 222 -4.96 -1.07 14.70
N ALA A 223 -5.37 -1.85 15.70
CA ALA A 223 -6.18 -1.34 16.80
C ALA A 223 -5.46 -0.20 17.56
N ARG A 224 -4.13 -0.30 17.71
CA ARG A 224 -3.29 0.75 18.30
C ARG A 224 -3.32 2.06 17.51
N ASP A 225 -3.44 2.03 16.18
CA ASP A 225 -3.53 3.26 15.38
C ASP A 225 -4.77 4.09 15.75
N TYR A 226 -5.84 3.41 16.19
CA TYR A 226 -7.08 4.02 16.67
C TYR A 226 -7.02 4.47 18.14
N TYR A 227 -6.09 3.93 18.93
CA TYR A 227 -5.86 4.36 20.31
C TYR A 227 -4.37 4.28 20.65
N ARG A 228 -3.62 5.32 20.24
CA ARG A 228 -2.14 5.34 20.35
C ARG A 228 -1.60 5.27 21.79
N ALA A 229 -2.42 5.65 22.77
CA ALA A 229 -2.07 5.59 24.20
C ALA A 229 -2.54 4.29 24.88
N ALA A 230 -3.12 3.34 24.13
CA ALA A 230 -3.46 2.02 24.65
C ALA A 230 -2.19 1.27 25.08
N ASP A 231 -2.30 0.60 26.23
CA ASP A 231 -1.27 -0.25 26.83
C ASP A 231 -1.67 -1.73 26.82
N ARG A 232 -2.92 -2.06 26.47
CA ARG A 232 -3.46 -3.42 26.44
C ARG A 232 -4.25 -3.70 25.16
N PHE A 233 -4.20 -4.94 24.70
CA PHE A 233 -4.90 -5.40 23.50
C PHE A 233 -5.74 -6.63 23.80
N LEU A 234 -6.95 -6.67 23.27
CA LEU A 234 -7.91 -7.73 23.52
C LEU A 234 -8.22 -8.48 22.23
N ARG A 235 -8.19 -9.80 22.29
CA ARG A 235 -8.75 -10.68 21.25
C ARG A 235 -10.24 -10.86 21.51
N CYS A 236 -11.05 -10.61 20.50
CA CYS A 236 -12.50 -10.63 20.61
C CYS A 236 -13.12 -11.49 19.51
N ALA A 237 -14.21 -12.17 19.83
CA ALA A 237 -15.09 -12.80 18.85
C ALA A 237 -16.30 -11.92 18.58
N VAL A 238 -16.68 -11.82 17.31
CA VAL A 238 -17.82 -11.02 16.85
C VAL A 238 -18.66 -11.89 15.90
N PRO A 239 -19.96 -12.08 16.19
CA PRO A 239 -20.86 -12.76 15.26
C PRO A 239 -20.96 -12.04 13.91
N VAL A 240 -20.92 -12.80 12.81
CA VAL A 240 -20.97 -12.24 11.44
C VAL A 240 -22.26 -11.47 11.15
N ASP A 241 -23.37 -11.82 11.79
CA ASP A 241 -24.67 -11.14 11.65
C ASP A 241 -24.80 -9.88 12.52
N ALA A 242 -23.83 -9.65 13.41
CA ALA A 242 -23.82 -8.56 14.37
C ALA A 242 -22.79 -7.47 14.01
N LEU A 243 -22.22 -7.47 12.80
CA LEU A 243 -21.17 -6.55 12.39
C LEU A 243 -21.48 -5.79 11.10
N THR A 244 -20.78 -4.67 10.94
CA THR A 244 -20.68 -3.90 9.70
C THR A 244 -19.21 -3.60 9.44
N ILE A 245 -18.75 -3.91 8.23
CA ILE A 245 -17.41 -3.55 7.77
C ILE A 245 -17.34 -2.05 7.49
N ILE A 246 -16.28 -1.41 7.94
CA ILE A 246 -15.95 -0.03 7.58
C ILE A 246 -14.62 -0.12 6.86
N ASP A 247 -14.71 -0.42 5.56
CA ASP A 247 -13.52 -0.59 4.74
C ASP A 247 -12.75 0.74 4.68
N GLY A 248 -11.45 0.64 4.96
CA GLY A 248 -10.52 1.73 4.99
C GLY A 248 -10.12 2.19 3.59
N GLU A 249 -10.35 1.40 2.54
CA GLU A 249 -9.86 1.70 1.19
C GLU A 249 -10.42 3.02 0.62
N ALA A 250 -11.73 3.24 0.73
CA ALA A 250 -12.37 4.48 0.27
C ALA A 250 -11.90 5.74 1.02
N THR A 251 -11.30 5.58 2.21
CA THR A 251 -10.88 6.69 3.09
C THR A 251 -9.37 6.72 3.34
N ARG A 252 -8.58 5.80 2.76
CA ARG A 252 -7.17 5.54 3.08
C ARG A 252 -6.90 5.38 4.59
N MET A 253 -7.88 4.87 5.34
CA MET A 253 -7.76 4.64 6.78
C MET A 253 -7.42 3.18 7.09
N THR A 254 -6.91 2.92 8.28
CA THR A 254 -6.68 1.55 8.79
C THR A 254 -7.99 0.75 8.75
N PRO A 255 -8.04 -0.48 8.23
CA PRO A 255 -9.28 -1.25 8.14
C PRO A 255 -9.88 -1.51 9.54
N LYS A 256 -11.21 -1.53 9.62
CA LYS A 256 -11.93 -1.88 10.85
C LYS A 256 -13.32 -2.40 10.54
N LEU A 257 -13.93 -3.02 11.54
CA LEU A 257 -15.37 -3.24 11.58
C LEU A 257 -15.96 -2.56 12.80
N LYS A 258 -17.29 -2.46 12.82
CA LYS A 258 -18.03 -2.22 14.05
C LYS A 258 -19.02 -3.34 14.30
N ALA A 259 -19.30 -3.58 15.57
CA ALA A 259 -20.17 -4.66 16.00
C ALA A 259 -21.21 -4.18 17.00
N ARG A 260 -22.38 -4.81 16.98
CA ARG A 260 -23.43 -4.67 18.00
C ARG A 260 -22.99 -5.34 19.30
N THR A 261 -22.45 -6.55 19.18
CA THR A 261 -22.09 -7.41 20.32
C THR A 261 -20.70 -7.99 20.10
N VAL A 262 -19.89 -8.00 21.16
CA VAL A 262 -18.50 -8.43 21.15
C VAL A 262 -18.25 -9.32 22.36
N LYS A 263 -17.72 -10.52 22.14
CA LYS A 263 -17.22 -11.38 23.21
C LYS A 263 -15.72 -11.14 23.39
N VAL A 264 -15.31 -10.68 24.57
CA VAL A 264 -13.90 -10.44 24.89
C VAL A 264 -13.28 -11.74 25.39
N LEU A 265 -12.33 -12.31 24.64
CA LEU A 265 -11.81 -13.65 24.91
C LEU A 265 -10.63 -13.62 25.87
N CYS A 266 -9.60 -12.87 25.53
CA CYS A 266 -8.35 -12.80 26.27
C CYS A 266 -7.56 -11.54 25.94
N GLU A 267 -6.53 -11.30 26.73
CA GLU A 267 -5.52 -10.29 26.46
C GLU A 267 -4.42 -10.87 25.55
N VAL A 268 -3.94 -10.06 24.61
CA VAL A 268 -2.88 -10.41 23.67
C VAL A 268 -1.79 -9.35 23.63
N ASP A 269 -0.60 -9.72 23.16
CA ASP A 269 0.46 -8.77 22.85
C ASP A 269 0.20 -8.05 21.51
N LEU A 270 1.10 -7.15 21.12
CA LEU A 270 1.01 -6.38 19.87
C LEU A 270 1.05 -7.27 18.61
N HIS A 271 1.53 -8.50 18.74
CA HIS A 271 1.64 -9.50 17.67
C HIS A 271 0.46 -10.48 17.64
N GLY A 272 -0.52 -10.33 18.55
CA GLY A 272 -1.70 -11.20 18.63
C GLY A 272 -1.48 -12.48 19.43
N ASN A 273 -0.33 -12.66 20.08
CA ASN A 273 -0.09 -13.82 20.93
C ASN A 273 -0.82 -13.65 22.26
N THR A 274 -1.46 -14.72 22.74
CA THR A 274 -2.16 -14.69 24.04
C THR A 274 -1.17 -14.45 25.17
N ILE A 275 -1.46 -13.47 26.01
CA ILE A 275 -0.71 -13.22 27.25
C ILE A 275 -1.33 -14.12 28.32
N ASN A 276 -0.70 -15.27 28.56
CA ASN A 276 -1.06 -16.09 29.72
C ASN A 276 -0.62 -15.35 30.98
N LYS A 277 -1.58 -14.83 31.74
CA LYS A 277 -1.34 -14.54 33.15
C LYS A 277 -1.37 -15.87 33.88
N GLU A 278 -0.21 -16.51 34.03
CA GLU A 278 -0.09 -17.52 35.09
C GLU A 278 -0.48 -16.85 36.41
N ASN A 279 -1.37 -17.53 37.15
CA ASN A 279 -2.06 -17.04 38.34
C ASN A 279 -1.12 -16.50 39.42
#